data_AF-A0A1C6IFQ3-F1
#
_entry.id   AF-A0A1C6IFQ3-F1
#
_cell.length_a   1.000
_cell.length_b   1.000
_cell.length_c   1.000
_cell.angle_alpha   90.00
_cell.angle_beta   90.00
_cell.angle_gamma   90.00
#
_symmetry.space_group_name_H-M   'P 1'
#
loop_
_entity.id
_entity.type
_entity.pdbx_description
1 polymer ?
#
loop_
_entity_poly.entity_id
_entity_poly.type
_entity_poly.pdbx_seq_one_letter_code
_entity_poly.pdbx_strand_id
1 'polypeptide(L)'
;MILFDYIKQIPPFITYEVYDHLFGAYFNNSAIFQGWGIHLYTGKFGTGKTSTLAQIAYNYCVRYPQLSILTNINLQNFPEWTNIYKLNSAQDILHAPKNCIVVIDEIGTIFNSRDFSGGKRAVPKPLFQHLCQCRKRKMMILATVQRFNLLDKQIRDITATVSTCRATFRHPYTRLIKVKTYDIDEYEAYTENKSYMPKKLYSRLYLQTNQSRQLYDTSQLVDNMLDKEYISDTEILANRGVDVTSDIMHDRKTSRSLRKRRGV
;
A
#
# COMPACT_ATOMS: atom_id res chain seq x y z
N MET A 1 -33.95 -23.38 11.82
CA MET A 1 -33.56 -24.47 10.90
C MET A 1 -32.05 -24.56 10.74
N ILE A 2 -31.33 -23.47 10.43
CA ILE A 2 -29.87 -23.45 10.21
C ILE A 2 -29.04 -24.00 11.41
N LEU A 3 -29.45 -23.75 12.65
CA LEU A 3 -28.68 -24.19 13.84
C LEU A 3 -28.56 -25.72 13.96
N PHE A 4 -29.59 -26.47 13.58
CA PHE A 4 -29.60 -27.93 13.65
C PHE A 4 -28.73 -28.55 12.54
N ASP A 5 -28.65 -27.89 11.38
CA ASP A 5 -27.78 -28.29 10.28
C ASP A 5 -26.30 -28.09 10.64
N TYR A 6 -25.97 -27.01 11.35
CA TYR A 6 -24.62 -26.81 11.90
C TYR A 6 -24.23 -27.94 12.86
N ILE A 7 -25.10 -28.30 13.82
CA ILE A 7 -24.79 -29.35 14.80
C ILE A 7 -24.51 -30.70 14.11
N LYS A 8 -25.26 -31.04 13.06
CA LYS A 8 -25.02 -32.26 12.27
C LYS A 8 -23.71 -32.21 11.49
N GLN A 9 -23.26 -31.03 11.06
CA GLN A 9 -22.01 -30.86 10.30
C GLN A 9 -20.76 -30.70 11.18
N ILE A 10 -20.90 -30.42 12.48
CA ILE A 10 -19.76 -30.27 13.40
C ILE A 10 -18.86 -31.53 13.44
N PRO A 11 -19.39 -32.77 13.60
CA PRO A 11 -18.53 -33.96 13.64
C PRO A 11 -17.70 -34.18 12.37
N PRO A 12 -18.28 -34.19 11.14
CA PRO A 12 -17.46 -34.33 9.94
C PRO A 12 -16.50 -33.15 9.76
N PHE A 13 -16.93 -31.92 10.09
CA PHE A 13 -16.06 -30.73 10.06
C PHE A 13 -14.81 -30.92 10.92
N ILE A 14 -14.96 -31.34 12.19
CA ILE A 14 -13.82 -31.58 13.09
C ILE A 14 -12.90 -32.66 12.52
N THR A 15 -13.46 -33.75 11.98
CA THR A 15 -12.62 -34.83 11.41
C THR A 15 -11.79 -34.37 10.22
N TYR A 16 -12.37 -33.57 9.32
CA TYR A 16 -11.65 -33.04 8.16
C TYR A 16 -10.64 -31.96 8.58
N GLU A 17 -10.98 -31.09 9.54
CA GLU A 17 -10.05 -30.08 10.05
C GLU A 17 -8.81 -30.74 10.68
N VAL A 18 -9.00 -31.80 11.47
CA VAL A 18 -7.90 -32.57 12.07
C VAL A 18 -7.07 -33.25 10.98
N TYR A 19 -7.71 -33.87 9.99
CA TYR A 19 -7.03 -34.49 8.86
C TYR A 19 -6.17 -33.47 8.09
N ASP A 20 -6.72 -32.30 7.77
CA ASP A 20 -6.02 -31.23 7.05
C ASP A 20 -4.84 -30.66 7.85
N HIS A 21 -4.98 -30.54 9.18
CA HIS A 21 -3.88 -30.13 10.05
C HIS A 21 -2.75 -31.17 10.10
N LEU A 22 -3.08 -32.46 10.22
CA LEU A 22 -2.10 -33.55 10.24
C LEU A 22 -1.39 -33.67 8.88
N PHE A 23 -2.15 -33.60 7.79
CA PHE A 23 -1.62 -33.61 6.44
C PHE A 23 -0.73 -32.39 6.20
N GLY A 24 -1.17 -31.19 6.63
CA GLY A 24 -0.39 -29.97 6.54
C GLY A 24 0.92 -30.01 7.33
N ALA A 25 0.93 -30.65 8.50
CA ALA A 25 2.14 -30.88 9.28
C ALA A 25 3.09 -31.86 8.59
N TYR A 26 2.56 -32.97 8.05
CA TYR A 26 3.34 -33.98 7.34
C TYR A 26 4.02 -33.42 6.08
N PHE A 27 3.30 -32.65 5.26
CA PHE A 27 3.83 -32.01 4.05
C PHE A 27 4.55 -30.67 4.30
N ASN A 28 4.69 -30.27 5.56
CA ASN A 28 5.30 -29.00 5.98
C ASN A 28 4.74 -27.78 5.23
N ASN A 29 3.41 -27.71 5.10
CA ASN A 29 2.72 -26.61 4.42
C ASN A 29 3.04 -25.24 5.06
N SER A 30 3.46 -25.23 6.33
CA SER A 30 3.93 -24.05 7.06
C SER A 30 5.18 -23.40 6.46
N ALA A 31 5.98 -24.15 5.70
CA ALA A 31 7.15 -23.65 4.95
C ALA A 31 6.76 -23.02 3.60
N ILE A 32 5.51 -23.15 3.18
CA ILE A 32 5.02 -22.59 1.91
C ILE A 32 4.44 -21.20 2.17
N PHE A 33 4.93 -20.20 1.44
CA PHE A 33 4.33 -18.86 1.46
C PHE A 33 2.88 -18.91 0.95
N GLN A 34 1.96 -18.37 1.74
CA GLN A 34 0.53 -18.28 1.43
C GLN A 34 0.03 -16.82 1.53
N GLY A 35 0.93 -15.85 1.47
CA GLY A 35 0.55 -14.43 1.53
C GLY A 35 -0.22 -13.99 0.29
N TRP A 36 -1.21 -13.11 0.49
CA TRP A 36 -2.07 -12.60 -0.57
C TRP A 36 -2.61 -11.22 -0.23
N GLY A 37 -3.04 -10.50 -1.27
CA GLY A 37 -3.76 -9.24 -1.13
C GLY A 37 -2.86 -8.03 -0.95
N ILE A 38 -3.53 -6.88 -0.79
CA ILE A 38 -2.87 -5.58 -0.61
C ILE A 38 -2.96 -5.18 0.86
N HIS A 39 -1.84 -4.84 1.45
CA HIS A 39 -1.73 -4.37 2.82
C HIS A 39 -1.13 -2.96 2.82
N LEU A 40 -1.96 -1.98 3.18
CA LEU A 40 -1.57 -0.57 3.18
C LEU A 40 -1.03 -0.16 4.55
N TYR A 41 0.03 0.63 4.57
CA TYR A 41 0.63 1.21 5.77
C TYR A 41 0.52 2.73 5.73
N THR A 42 -0.29 3.28 6.62
CA THR A 42 -0.66 4.71 6.65
C THR A 42 -0.07 5.43 7.86
N GLY A 43 0.17 6.74 7.73
CA GLY A 43 0.79 7.58 8.75
C GLY A 43 1.46 8.83 8.17
N LYS A 44 1.69 9.83 9.03
CA LYS A 44 2.42 11.05 8.65
C LYS A 44 3.90 10.74 8.34
N PHE A 45 4.62 11.72 7.81
CA PHE A 45 6.07 11.63 7.63
C PHE A 45 6.77 11.35 8.97
N GLY A 46 7.82 10.53 8.93
CA GLY A 46 8.61 10.19 10.11
C GLY A 46 7.94 9.23 11.11
N THR A 47 6.80 8.60 10.78
CA THR A 47 6.17 7.59 11.66
C THR A 47 6.73 6.18 11.50
N GLY A 48 7.71 5.99 10.58
CA GLY A 48 8.41 4.71 10.38
C GLY A 48 7.67 3.69 9.51
N LYS A 49 6.90 4.16 8.52
CA LYS A 49 6.18 3.29 7.56
C LYS A 49 7.14 2.46 6.71
N THR A 50 8.05 3.12 5.99
CA THR A 50 9.02 2.47 5.09
C THR A 50 9.87 1.44 5.84
N SER A 51 10.38 1.79 7.01
CA SER A 51 11.11 0.87 7.89
C SER A 51 10.27 -0.31 8.38
N THR A 52 8.97 -0.11 8.62
CA THR A 52 8.05 -1.21 8.97
C THR A 52 7.88 -2.15 7.79
N LEU A 53 7.72 -1.63 6.57
CA LEU A 53 7.64 -2.46 5.37
C LEU A 53 8.91 -3.27 5.14
N ALA A 54 10.09 -2.63 5.18
CA ALA A 54 11.37 -3.29 4.97
C ALA A 54 11.58 -4.41 6.00
N GLN A 55 11.27 -4.16 7.27
CA GLN A 55 11.38 -5.19 8.32
C GLN A 55 10.38 -6.35 8.11
N ILE A 56 9.15 -6.06 7.69
CA ILE A 56 8.15 -7.10 7.43
C ILE A 56 8.58 -7.95 6.23
N ALA A 57 9.02 -7.33 5.13
CA ALA A 57 9.53 -8.01 3.95
C ALA A 57 10.73 -8.90 4.30
N TYR A 58 11.69 -8.38 5.09
CA TYR A 58 12.84 -9.15 5.58
C TYR A 58 12.41 -10.38 6.38
N ASN A 59 11.50 -10.21 7.35
CA ASN A 59 11.00 -11.34 8.15
C ASN A 59 10.33 -12.42 7.29
N TYR A 60 9.63 -12.02 6.22
CA TYR A 60 9.06 -12.99 5.28
C TYR A 60 10.14 -13.73 4.49
N CYS A 61 11.17 -13.05 4.00
CA CYS A 61 12.24 -13.69 3.21
C CYS A 61 13.14 -14.61 4.05
N VAL A 62 13.31 -14.29 5.34
CA VAL A 62 13.97 -15.20 6.30
C VAL A 62 13.11 -16.44 6.54
N ARG A 63 11.78 -16.29 6.65
CA ARG A 63 10.86 -17.40 6.91
C ARG A 63 10.62 -18.27 5.68
N TYR A 64 10.66 -17.69 4.49
CA TYR A 64 10.29 -18.32 3.22
C TYR A 64 11.39 -18.07 2.17
N PRO A 65 12.38 -18.97 2.05
CA PRO A 65 13.49 -18.82 1.10
C PRO A 65 13.08 -18.78 -0.38
N GLN A 66 11.89 -19.28 -0.71
CA GLN A 66 11.32 -19.26 -2.06
C GLN A 66 10.79 -17.90 -2.51
N LEU A 67 10.81 -16.89 -1.63
CA LEU A 67 10.25 -15.58 -1.93
C LEU A 67 11.19 -14.75 -2.80
N SER A 68 10.58 -14.04 -3.73
CA SER A 68 11.20 -12.93 -4.45
C SER A 68 10.57 -11.61 -4.02
N ILE A 69 11.34 -10.53 -4.13
CA ILE A 69 10.87 -9.17 -3.84
C ILE A 69 10.85 -8.36 -5.13
N LEU A 70 9.78 -7.60 -5.34
CA LEU A 70 9.71 -6.55 -6.35
C LEU A 70 9.53 -5.21 -5.64
N THR A 71 10.45 -4.26 -5.81
CA THR A 71 10.42 -3.02 -5.01
C THR A 71 10.99 -1.79 -5.70
N ASN A 72 10.44 -0.62 -5.37
CA ASN A 72 10.99 0.69 -5.74
C ASN A 72 11.95 1.25 -4.69
N ILE A 73 12.06 0.59 -3.52
CA ILE A 73 12.98 0.98 -2.45
C ILE A 73 14.30 0.24 -2.65
N ASN A 74 15.42 0.92 -2.43
CA ASN A 74 16.71 0.25 -2.38
C ASN A 74 16.85 -0.53 -1.06
N LEU A 75 16.58 -1.83 -1.13
CA LEU A 75 16.70 -2.76 0.00
C LEU A 75 18.14 -3.28 0.10
N GLN A 76 18.66 -3.33 1.33
CA GLN A 76 20.02 -3.75 1.65
C GLN A 76 20.00 -4.81 2.74
N ASN A 77 21.07 -5.61 2.85
CA ASN A 77 21.22 -6.60 3.92
C ASN A 77 20.09 -7.65 4.00
N PHE A 78 19.54 -8.03 2.84
CA PHE A 78 18.61 -9.16 2.73
C PHE A 78 19.38 -10.48 2.60
N PRO A 79 18.75 -11.63 2.91
CA PRO A 79 19.39 -12.93 2.75
C PRO A 79 19.81 -13.21 1.30
N GLU A 80 20.95 -13.86 1.11
CA GLU A 80 21.59 -14.08 -0.22
C GLU A 80 20.70 -14.81 -1.23
N TRP A 81 19.81 -15.68 -0.76
CA TRP A 81 18.86 -16.41 -1.62
C TRP A 81 17.68 -15.55 -2.11
N THR A 82 17.54 -14.32 -1.62
CA THR A 82 16.39 -13.47 -1.94
C THR A 82 16.64 -12.71 -3.24
N ASN A 83 15.89 -13.02 -4.29
CA ASN A 83 15.95 -12.28 -5.54
C ASN A 83 15.16 -10.96 -5.42
N ILE A 84 15.85 -9.83 -5.56
CA ILE A 84 15.26 -8.48 -5.48
C ILE A 84 15.23 -7.88 -6.88
N TYR A 85 14.02 -7.63 -7.38
CA TYR A 85 13.75 -6.99 -8.66
C TYR A 85 13.36 -5.52 -8.44
N LYS A 86 13.81 -4.65 -9.34
CA LYS A 86 13.45 -3.22 -9.32
C LYS A 86 12.06 -3.01 -9.91
N LEU A 87 11.24 -2.22 -9.21
CA LEU A 87 9.91 -1.79 -9.65
C LEU A 87 10.01 -0.40 -10.25
N ASN A 88 9.87 -0.28 -11.57
CA ASN A 88 9.82 1.01 -12.26
C ASN A 88 8.40 1.36 -12.69
N SER A 89 7.62 0.36 -13.11
CA SER A 89 6.27 0.58 -13.63
C SER A 89 5.26 -0.47 -13.14
N ALA A 90 3.99 -0.15 -13.32
CA ALA A 90 2.87 -1.04 -13.04
C ALA A 90 2.91 -2.35 -13.86
N GLN A 91 3.52 -2.36 -15.05
CA GLN A 91 3.69 -3.59 -15.84
C GLN A 91 4.60 -4.60 -15.14
N ASP A 92 5.58 -4.17 -14.36
CA ASP A 92 6.49 -5.08 -13.65
C ASP A 92 5.71 -5.93 -12.63
N ILE A 93 4.65 -5.37 -12.04
CA ILE A 93 3.73 -6.09 -11.15
C ILE A 93 2.97 -7.19 -11.90
N LEU A 94 2.60 -6.97 -13.17
CA LEU A 94 1.95 -7.98 -14.00
C LEU A 94 2.85 -9.18 -14.29
N HIS A 95 4.13 -8.88 -14.56
CA HIS A 95 5.15 -9.87 -14.90
C HIS A 95 5.87 -10.47 -13.68
N ALA A 96 5.49 -10.06 -12.48
CA ALA A 96 6.08 -10.56 -11.25
C ALA A 96 5.93 -12.10 -11.13
N PRO A 97 6.98 -12.79 -10.64
CA PRO A 97 6.99 -14.24 -10.47
C PRO A 97 5.96 -14.70 -9.42
N LYS A 98 5.68 -16.01 -9.39
CA LYS A 98 4.91 -16.63 -8.31
C LYS A 98 5.71 -16.59 -7.00
N ASN A 99 5.02 -16.54 -5.85
CA ASN A 99 5.66 -16.37 -4.53
C ASN A 99 6.48 -15.07 -4.44
N CYS A 100 5.84 -13.95 -4.74
CA CYS A 100 6.48 -12.63 -4.76
C CYS A 100 5.86 -11.70 -3.72
N ILE A 101 6.70 -10.94 -3.02
CA ILE A 101 6.28 -9.79 -2.22
C ILE A 101 6.59 -8.52 -3.00
N VAL A 102 5.58 -7.73 -3.29
CA VAL A 102 5.74 -6.42 -3.92
C VAL A 102 5.79 -5.37 -2.82
N VAL A 103 6.93 -4.69 -2.65
CA VAL A 103 7.13 -3.65 -1.62
C VAL A 103 7.16 -2.29 -2.30
N ILE A 104 6.15 -1.47 -2.05
CA ILE A 104 5.96 -0.17 -2.69
C ILE A 104 6.03 0.93 -1.63
N ASP A 105 7.03 1.80 -1.71
CA ASP A 105 6.91 3.09 -1.02
C ASP A 105 6.00 4.02 -1.81
N GLU A 106 5.08 4.66 -1.10
CA GLU A 106 4.23 5.74 -1.58
C GLU A 106 3.47 5.38 -2.84
N ILE A 107 2.61 4.36 -2.70
CA ILE A 107 1.79 3.77 -3.78
C ILE A 107 0.97 4.80 -4.55
N GLY A 108 0.58 5.91 -3.92
CA GLY A 108 -0.12 7.01 -4.59
C GLY A 108 0.66 7.65 -5.75
N THR A 109 2.00 7.51 -5.79
CA THR A 109 2.83 8.01 -6.89
C THR A 109 2.76 7.14 -8.14
N ILE A 110 2.66 5.81 -7.96
CA ILE A 110 2.59 4.79 -9.02
C ILE A 110 1.17 4.70 -9.60
N PHE A 111 0.15 4.84 -8.76
CA PHE A 111 -1.26 4.70 -9.15
C PHE A 111 -1.98 6.05 -9.39
N ASN A 112 -1.22 7.12 -9.65
CA ASN A 112 -1.79 8.47 -9.69
C ASN A 112 -2.64 8.72 -10.95
N SER A 113 -3.88 9.12 -10.73
CA SER A 113 -5.01 9.22 -11.68
C SER A 113 -4.85 10.17 -12.88
N ARG A 114 -3.70 10.84 -13.07
CA ARG A 114 -3.52 11.86 -14.12
C ARG A 114 -2.85 11.37 -15.40
N ASP A 115 -2.18 10.21 -15.36
CA ASP A 115 -1.80 9.48 -16.58
C ASP A 115 -2.97 8.67 -17.18
N PHE A 116 -4.18 8.83 -16.62
CA PHE A 116 -5.39 8.10 -16.99
C PHE A 116 -6.23 8.80 -18.07
N SER A 117 -6.07 10.11 -18.30
CA SER A 117 -6.78 10.83 -19.38
C SER A 117 -6.03 10.76 -20.73
N GLY A 118 -4.72 10.50 -20.70
CA GLY A 118 -3.86 10.41 -21.88
C GLY A 118 -3.74 8.98 -22.43
N GLY A 119 -4.86 8.27 -22.64
CA GLY A 119 -5.01 7.11 -23.56
C GLY A 119 -4.07 5.88 -23.49
N LYS A 120 -2.97 5.87 -22.73
CA LYS A 120 -1.93 4.81 -22.80
C LYS A 120 -1.39 4.31 -21.46
N ARG A 121 -1.74 4.96 -20.32
CA ARG A 121 -1.25 4.56 -18.99
C ARG A 121 -2.28 4.74 -17.86
N ALA A 122 -3.57 4.60 -18.18
CA ALA A 122 -4.52 4.20 -17.13
C ALA A 122 -3.97 2.91 -16.50
N VAL A 123 -4.10 2.73 -15.18
CA VAL A 123 -3.89 1.41 -14.55
C VAL A 123 -4.60 0.41 -15.45
N PRO A 124 -3.85 -0.44 -16.18
CA PRO A 124 -4.48 -1.22 -17.22
C PRO A 124 -5.59 -2.01 -16.56
N LYS A 125 -6.82 -2.03 -17.08
CA LYS A 125 -7.86 -2.98 -16.60
C LYS A 125 -7.27 -4.39 -16.35
N PRO A 126 -6.29 -4.87 -17.17
CA PRO A 126 -5.51 -6.07 -16.86
C PRO A 126 -4.77 -6.09 -15.51
N LEU A 127 -4.15 -4.98 -15.09
CA LEU A 127 -3.48 -4.86 -13.78
C LEU A 127 -4.48 -5.01 -12.64
N PHE A 128 -5.62 -4.34 -12.71
CA PHE A 128 -6.65 -4.49 -11.67
C PHE A 128 -7.17 -5.92 -11.57
N GLN A 129 -7.46 -6.56 -12.70
CA GLN A 129 -7.85 -7.97 -12.73
C GLN A 129 -6.77 -8.89 -12.14
N HIS A 130 -5.50 -8.57 -12.39
CA HIS A 130 -4.37 -9.32 -11.86
C HIS A 130 -4.21 -9.13 -10.34
N LEU A 131 -4.39 -7.90 -9.84
CA LEU A 131 -4.43 -7.59 -8.41
C LEU A 131 -5.54 -8.37 -7.69
N CYS A 132 -6.72 -8.51 -8.30
CA CYS A 132 -7.79 -9.34 -7.75
C CYS A 132 -7.44 -10.84 -7.70
N GLN A 133 -6.45 -11.30 -8.49
CA GLN A 133 -6.01 -12.69 -8.55
C GLN A 133 -4.75 -12.99 -7.71
N CYS A 134 -4.35 -12.07 -6.82
CA CYS A 134 -3.15 -12.21 -5.98
C CYS A 134 -3.08 -13.53 -5.20
N ARG A 135 -4.23 -14.04 -4.71
CA ARG A 135 -4.28 -15.30 -3.92
C ARG A 135 -3.82 -16.53 -4.70
N LYS A 136 -4.13 -16.62 -6.00
CA LYS A 136 -3.71 -17.76 -6.85
C LYS A 136 -2.22 -17.73 -7.17
N ARG A 137 -1.62 -16.53 -7.23
CA ARG A 137 -0.18 -16.34 -7.50
C ARG A 137 0.69 -16.36 -6.24
N LYS A 138 0.06 -16.41 -5.05
CA LYS A 138 0.74 -16.23 -3.75
C LYS A 138 1.56 -14.94 -3.76
N MET A 139 0.89 -13.86 -4.13
CA MET A 139 1.49 -12.53 -4.25
C MET A 139 0.92 -11.62 -3.17
N MET A 140 1.79 -11.01 -2.39
CA MET A 140 1.43 -10.06 -1.33
C MET A 140 1.99 -8.68 -1.67
N ILE A 141 1.16 -7.65 -1.61
CA ILE A 141 1.58 -6.27 -1.87
C ILE A 141 1.60 -5.51 -0.55
N LEU A 142 2.79 -5.04 -0.17
CA LEU A 142 3.03 -4.20 0.98
C LEU A 142 3.29 -2.79 0.49
N ALA A 143 2.41 -1.85 0.82
CA ALA A 143 2.47 -0.51 0.26
C ALA A 143 2.35 0.56 1.33
N THR A 144 3.14 1.64 1.25
CA THR A 144 2.95 2.80 2.11
C THR A 144 2.05 3.84 1.46
N VAL A 145 1.29 4.54 2.30
CA VAL A 145 0.49 5.70 1.89
C VAL A 145 0.61 6.79 2.97
N GLN A 146 0.60 8.06 2.57
CA GLN A 146 0.63 9.18 3.54
C GLN A 146 -0.75 9.47 4.11
N ARG A 147 -1.77 9.50 3.24
CA ARG A 147 -3.17 9.64 3.63
C ARG A 147 -4.00 8.65 2.82
N PHE A 148 -4.81 7.86 3.52
CA PHE A 148 -5.68 6.85 2.91
C PHE A 148 -6.59 7.44 1.83
N ASN A 149 -7.18 8.63 2.06
CA ASN A 149 -8.09 9.29 1.12
C ASN A 149 -7.44 9.77 -0.19
N LEU A 150 -6.11 9.80 -0.29
CA LEU A 150 -5.43 10.16 -1.53
C LEU A 150 -5.34 8.97 -2.49
N LEU A 151 -5.64 7.77 -2.03
CA LEU A 151 -5.63 6.58 -2.86
C LEU A 151 -6.93 6.47 -3.65
N ASP A 152 -6.81 6.03 -4.90
CA ASP A 152 -7.97 5.79 -5.76
C ASP A 152 -8.93 4.76 -5.13
N LYS A 153 -10.23 4.99 -5.27
CA LYS A 153 -11.28 4.17 -4.67
C LYS A 153 -11.15 2.71 -5.09
N GLN A 154 -10.85 2.47 -6.37
CA GLN A 154 -10.68 1.10 -6.88
C GLN A 154 -9.62 0.32 -6.11
N ILE A 155 -8.46 0.93 -5.79
CA ILE A 155 -7.39 0.27 -5.04
C ILE A 155 -7.79 0.11 -3.57
N ARG A 156 -8.55 1.05 -3.00
CA ARG A 156 -9.08 0.94 -1.64
C ARG A 156 -10.03 -0.25 -1.53
N ASP A 157 -10.95 -0.42 -2.46
CA ASP A 157 -11.95 -1.50 -2.45
C ASP A 157 -11.32 -2.91 -2.54
N ILE A 158 -10.16 -3.07 -3.20
CA ILE A 158 -9.45 -4.36 -3.29
C ILE A 158 -8.39 -4.56 -2.18
N THR A 159 -8.22 -3.58 -1.30
CA THR A 159 -7.24 -3.68 -0.21
C THR A 159 -7.75 -4.60 0.88
N ALA A 160 -6.91 -5.51 1.37
CA ALA A 160 -7.30 -6.45 2.41
C ALA A 160 -7.21 -5.85 3.82
N THR A 161 -6.17 -5.04 4.10
CA THR A 161 -5.99 -4.46 5.43
C THR A 161 -5.31 -3.10 5.38
N VAL A 162 -5.61 -2.25 6.36
CA VAL A 162 -4.94 -0.96 6.56
C VAL A 162 -4.26 -0.92 7.93
N SER A 163 -2.97 -0.62 7.94
CA SER A 163 -2.12 -0.58 9.12
C SER A 163 -1.67 0.84 9.43
N THR A 164 -2.11 1.38 10.55
CA THR A 164 -1.68 2.69 11.03
C THR A 164 -0.34 2.58 11.76
N CYS A 165 0.66 3.32 11.31
CA CYS A 165 1.98 3.37 11.93
C CYS A 165 2.11 4.62 12.82
N ARG A 166 2.47 4.42 14.08
CA ARG A 166 2.77 5.49 15.02
C ARG A 166 4.10 5.23 15.71
N ALA A 167 5.00 6.18 15.59
CA ALA A 167 6.24 6.20 16.34
C ALA A 167 5.99 6.85 17.71
N THR A 168 6.61 6.34 18.77
CA THR A 168 6.42 6.86 20.14
C THR A 168 7.09 8.23 20.32
N PHE A 169 8.32 8.38 19.82
CA PHE A 169 9.06 9.64 19.83
C PHE A 169 9.12 10.30 18.45
N ARG A 170 9.50 11.58 18.40
CA ARG A 170 9.71 12.32 17.15
C ARG A 170 10.96 11.80 16.43
N HIS A 171 10.89 11.73 15.10
CA HIS A 171 12.05 11.50 14.24
C HIS A 171 13.15 12.53 14.54
N PRO A 172 14.46 12.17 14.59
CA PRO A 172 15.11 10.93 14.11
C PRO A 172 15.39 9.85 15.16
N TYR A 173 15.19 10.14 16.45
CA TYR A 173 15.57 9.26 17.56
C TYR A 173 14.55 8.16 17.88
N THR A 174 13.51 8.03 17.05
CA THR A 174 12.44 7.09 17.29
C THR A 174 12.83 5.67 16.87
N ARG A 175 12.67 4.72 17.79
CA ARG A 175 12.93 3.29 17.54
C ARG A 175 11.73 2.41 17.89
N LEU A 176 10.85 2.87 18.77
CA LEU A 176 9.67 2.11 19.18
C LEU A 176 8.49 2.47 18.27
N ILE A 177 8.03 1.49 17.50
CA ILE A 177 6.94 1.66 16.54
C ILE A 177 5.75 0.80 16.95
N LYS A 178 4.59 1.45 16.99
CA LYS A 178 3.30 0.81 17.18
C LYS A 178 2.56 0.77 15.84
N VAL A 179 2.24 -0.43 15.40
CA VAL A 179 1.43 -0.71 14.21
C VAL A 179 0.08 -1.24 14.68
N LYS A 180 -1.02 -0.63 14.25
CA LYS A 180 -2.37 -1.16 14.46
C LYS A 180 -2.99 -1.48 13.12
N THR A 181 -3.41 -2.72 12.95
CA THR A 181 -3.99 -3.22 11.70
C THR A 181 -5.50 -3.31 11.84
N TYR A 182 -6.18 -2.83 10.82
CA TYR A 182 -7.62 -2.76 10.68
C TYR A 182 -8.02 -3.45 9.39
N ASP A 183 -9.25 -3.96 9.38
CA ASP A 183 -9.88 -4.36 8.13
C ASP A 183 -10.20 -3.11 7.29
N ILE A 184 -10.32 -3.27 5.98
CA ILE A 184 -10.56 -2.15 5.06
C ILE A 184 -11.90 -1.47 5.33
N ASP A 185 -12.97 -2.26 5.47
CA ASP A 185 -14.34 -1.78 5.66
C ASP A 185 -14.47 -0.97 6.95
N GLU A 186 -13.90 -1.51 8.03
CA GLU A 186 -13.82 -0.86 9.35
C GLU A 186 -13.05 0.48 9.27
N TYR A 187 -11.95 0.49 8.53
CA TYR A 187 -11.10 1.67 8.40
C TYR A 187 -11.73 2.76 7.51
N GLU A 188 -12.48 2.37 6.48
CA GLU A 188 -13.23 3.29 5.63
C GLU A 188 -14.38 3.94 6.41
N ALA A 189 -15.15 3.15 7.16
CA ALA A 189 -16.20 3.66 8.05
C ALA A 189 -15.65 4.68 9.07
N TYR A 190 -14.47 4.41 9.64
CA TYR A 190 -13.77 5.35 10.53
C TYR A 190 -13.36 6.64 9.81
N THR A 191 -12.98 6.53 8.54
CA THR A 191 -12.50 7.67 7.76
C THR A 191 -13.64 8.60 7.33
N GLU A 192 -14.81 8.03 7.05
CA GLU A 192 -16.06 8.75 6.82
C GLU A 192 -16.59 9.38 8.11
N ASN A 193 -16.62 8.61 9.20
CA ASN A 193 -17.08 9.06 10.51
C ASN A 193 -15.98 8.91 11.58
N LYS A 194 -15.29 10.02 11.87
CA LYS A 194 -14.20 10.03 12.86
C LYS A 194 -14.64 9.75 14.30
N SER A 195 -15.93 9.81 14.60
CA SER A 195 -16.48 9.46 15.91
C SER A 195 -16.60 7.94 16.10
N TYR A 196 -16.66 7.18 15.00
CA TYR A 196 -16.63 5.72 15.03
C TYR A 196 -15.26 5.24 15.54
N MET A 197 -15.24 4.15 16.31
CA MET A 197 -13.99 3.50 16.73
C MET A 197 -13.85 2.17 16.00
N PRO A 198 -12.93 2.05 15.02
CA PRO A 198 -12.82 0.83 14.22
C PRO A 198 -12.30 -0.35 15.04
N LYS A 199 -12.84 -1.53 14.76
CA LYS A 199 -12.37 -2.77 15.39
C LYS A 199 -10.96 -3.10 14.89
N LYS A 200 -10.02 -3.25 15.82
CA LYS A 200 -8.64 -3.65 15.52
C LYS A 200 -8.60 -5.15 15.22
N LEU A 201 -7.97 -5.56 14.12
CA LEU A 201 -7.66 -6.97 13.87
C LEU A 201 -6.53 -7.42 14.78
N TYR A 202 -5.41 -6.71 14.76
CA TYR A 202 -4.28 -6.94 15.66
C TYR A 202 -3.44 -5.66 15.85
N SER A 203 -2.59 -5.67 16.87
CA SER A 203 -1.62 -4.60 17.11
C SER A 203 -0.25 -5.22 17.31
N ARG A 204 0.76 -4.64 16.67
CA ARG A 204 2.17 -4.97 16.87
C ARG A 204 2.90 -3.79 17.48
N LEU A 205 3.70 -4.05 18.50
CA LEU A 205 4.67 -3.11 19.03
C LEU A 205 6.04 -3.76 18.82
N TYR A 206 6.97 -3.04 18.21
CA TYR A 206 8.30 -3.56 18.00
C TYR A 206 9.36 -2.46 18.10
N LEU A 207 10.56 -2.88 18.47
CA LEU A 207 11.74 -2.03 18.53
C LEU A 207 12.56 -2.16 17.24
N GLN A 208 12.96 -1.03 16.68
CA GLN A 208 13.89 -0.96 15.57
C GLN A 208 15.32 -1.15 16.05
N THR A 209 15.86 -2.33 15.76
CA THR A 209 17.28 -2.63 15.90
C THR A 209 18.09 -1.90 14.84
N ASN A 210 19.40 -1.75 15.05
CA ASN A 210 20.28 -1.15 14.04
C ASN A 210 20.22 -1.93 12.72
N GLN A 211 20.18 -3.27 12.80
CA GLN A 211 19.97 -4.14 11.64
C GLN A 211 18.72 -3.73 10.85
N SER A 212 17.57 -3.54 11.52
CA SER A 212 16.33 -3.18 10.83
C SER A 212 16.37 -1.82 10.12
N ARG A 213 17.17 -0.87 10.61
CA ARG A 213 17.35 0.44 9.97
C ARG A 213 18.34 0.40 8.80
N GLN A 214 19.22 -0.60 8.77
CA GLN A 214 20.15 -0.86 7.69
C GLN A 214 19.53 -1.71 6.57
N LEU A 215 18.26 -2.09 6.68
CA LEU A 215 17.57 -2.88 5.64
C LEU A 215 17.21 -2.07 4.39
N TYR A 216 17.26 -0.74 4.47
CA TYR A 216 16.92 0.13 3.36
C TYR A 216 17.64 1.47 3.47
N ASP A 217 17.91 2.10 2.33
CA ASP A 217 18.51 3.42 2.28
C ASP A 217 17.44 4.53 2.22
N THR A 218 17.43 5.41 3.21
CA THR A 218 16.52 6.58 3.27
C THR A 218 16.99 7.77 2.42
N SER A 219 18.26 7.79 2.00
CA SER A 219 18.88 8.97 1.38
C SER A 219 18.53 9.13 -0.10
N GLN A 220 18.10 8.05 -0.75
CA GLN A 220 17.66 8.08 -2.14
C GLN A 220 16.21 8.57 -2.19
N LEU A 221 16.04 9.85 -2.52
CA LEU A 221 14.76 10.37 -3.01
C LEU A 221 14.30 9.47 -4.15
N VAL A 222 13.03 9.05 -4.12
CA VAL A 222 12.41 8.21 -5.15
C VAL A 222 12.67 8.85 -6.52
N ASP A 223 13.59 8.28 -7.30
CA ASP A 223 14.02 8.77 -8.63
C ASP A 223 12.83 9.06 -9.57
N ASN A 224 11.70 8.37 -9.33
CA ASN A 224 10.45 8.54 -10.08
C ASN A 224 9.74 9.91 -9.87
N MET A 225 10.28 10.83 -9.05
CA MET A 225 9.79 12.21 -8.98
C MET A 225 10.39 13.15 -10.02
N LEU A 226 11.54 12.81 -10.61
CA LEU A 226 12.28 13.73 -11.50
C LEU A 226 11.96 13.55 -12.99
N ASP A 227 11.49 12.37 -13.41
CA ASP A 227 11.23 12.07 -14.84
C ASP A 227 9.78 12.37 -15.29
N LYS A 228 8.98 13.04 -14.48
CA LYS A 228 7.67 13.54 -14.95
C LYS A 228 7.91 14.85 -15.68
N GLU A 229 8.01 14.78 -17.01
CA GLU A 229 7.86 15.94 -17.88
C GLU A 229 6.63 16.73 -17.39
N TYR A 230 6.87 17.97 -16.93
CA TYR A 230 5.80 18.86 -16.53
C TYR A 230 4.92 19.10 -17.75
N ILE A 231 3.71 18.52 -17.76
CA ILE A 231 2.68 18.92 -18.71
C ILE A 231 2.50 20.42 -18.52
N SER A 232 2.75 21.18 -19.58
CA SER A 232 2.67 22.64 -19.55
C SER A 232 1.28 23.09 -19.11
N ASP A 233 1.20 24.17 -18.32
CA ASP A 233 -0.08 24.70 -17.82
C ASP A 233 -1.10 24.95 -18.95
N THR A 234 -0.62 25.21 -20.17
CA THR A 234 -1.41 25.35 -21.40
C THR A 234 -2.15 24.07 -21.81
N GLU A 235 -1.54 22.89 -21.70
CA GLU A 235 -2.20 21.61 -21.98
C GLU A 235 -3.17 21.20 -20.86
N ILE A 236 -2.88 21.59 -19.62
CA ILE A 236 -3.78 21.36 -18.47
C ILE A 236 -5.07 22.19 -18.62
N LEU A 237 -4.96 23.44 -19.09
CA LEU A 237 -6.10 24.32 -19.35
C LEU A 237 -6.92 23.84 -20.55
N ALA A 238 -6.28 23.41 -21.63
CA ALA A 238 -6.97 22.86 -22.81
C ALA A 238 -7.76 21.58 -22.50
N ASN A 239 -7.18 20.66 -21.72
CA ASN A 239 -7.84 19.41 -21.33
C ASN A 239 -9.00 19.59 -20.33
N ARG A 240 -9.12 20.76 -19.68
CA ARG A 240 -10.23 21.08 -18.78
C ARG A 240 -11.43 21.72 -19.47
N GLY A 241 -11.37 21.94 -20.79
CA GLY A 241 -12.48 22.52 -21.55
C GLY A 241 -12.85 23.95 -21.10
N VAL A 242 -11.91 24.67 -20.49
CA VAL A 242 -12.12 26.08 -20.14
C VAL A 242 -11.71 26.90 -21.35
N ASP A 243 -12.70 27.34 -22.14
CA ASP A 243 -12.48 28.35 -23.17
C ASP A 243 -11.85 29.59 -22.52
N VAL A 244 -10.66 29.94 -22.99
CA VAL A 244 -9.80 31.03 -22.49
C VAL A 244 -10.45 32.43 -22.64
N THR A 245 -11.65 32.52 -23.22
CA THR A 245 -12.32 33.78 -23.54
C THR A 245 -13.25 34.31 -22.44
N SER A 246 -13.73 33.49 -21.49
CA SER A 246 -14.75 33.92 -20.52
C SER A 246 -14.22 34.41 -19.16
N ASP A 247 -13.04 33.95 -18.73
CA ASP A 247 -12.55 34.22 -17.36
C ASP A 247 -11.81 35.55 -17.17
N ILE A 248 -11.46 36.25 -18.26
CA ILE A 248 -10.80 37.58 -18.17
C ILE A 248 -11.75 38.64 -17.57
N MET A 249 -13.07 38.43 -17.62
CA MET A 249 -14.04 39.39 -17.08
C MET A 249 -14.25 39.31 -15.56
N HIS A 250 -14.02 38.16 -14.91
CA HIS A 250 -14.31 38.01 -13.48
C HIS A 250 -13.15 38.44 -12.57
N ASP A 251 -11.91 38.43 -13.04
CA ASP A 251 -10.72 38.62 -12.18
C ASP A 251 -10.38 40.11 -11.89
N ARG A 252 -10.94 41.04 -12.67
CA ARG A 252 -10.77 42.50 -12.45
C ARG A 252 -11.52 43.01 -11.21
N LYS A 253 -12.60 42.36 -10.78
CA LYS A 253 -13.31 42.73 -9.54
C LYS A 253 -12.59 42.25 -8.28
N THR A 254 -11.99 41.06 -8.34
CA THR A 254 -11.28 40.44 -7.20
C THR A 254 -9.94 41.14 -6.92
N SER A 255 -9.21 41.51 -7.97
CA SER A 255 -7.95 42.27 -7.86
C SER A 255 -8.13 43.68 -7.28
N ARG A 256 -9.27 44.36 -7.56
CA ARG A 256 -9.61 45.66 -6.94
C ARG A 256 -9.90 45.56 -5.44
N SER A 257 -10.47 44.46 -4.95
CA SER A 257 -10.78 44.29 -3.52
C SER A 257 -9.51 44.03 -2.69
N LEU A 258 -8.54 43.30 -3.25
CA LEU A 258 -7.25 43.02 -2.62
C LEU A 258 -6.36 44.27 -2.53
N ARG A 259 -6.41 45.16 -3.52
CA ARG A 259 -5.66 46.43 -3.51
C ARG A 259 -6.17 47.41 -2.46
N LYS A 260 -7.47 47.35 -2.13
CA LYS A 260 -8.11 48.18 -1.09
C LYS A 260 -7.82 47.72 0.35
N ARG A 261 -7.35 46.48 0.53
CA ARG A 261 -6.97 45.90 1.84
C ARG A 261 -5.49 46.08 2.21
N ARG A 262 -4.65 46.57 1.29
CA ARG A 262 -3.21 46.78 1.52
C ARG A 262 -2.83 48.26 1.74
N GLY A 263 -3.81 49.13 1.90
CA GLY A 263 -3.60 50.55 2.15
C GLY A 263 -4.52 51.07 3.23
N VAL A 264 -4.32 50.61 4.47
CA VAL A 264 -4.34 51.32 5.77
C VAL A 264 -3.56 50.43 6.73
#